data_AF-A0A944DEY8-F1
#
_entry.id   AF-A0A944DEY8-F1
#
_cell.length_a   1.000
_cell.length_b   1.000
_cell.length_c   1.000
_cell.angle_alpha   90.00
_cell.angle_beta   90.00
_cell.angle_gamma   90.00
#
_symmetry.space_group_name_H-M   'P 1'
#
loop_
_entity.id
_entity.type
_entity.pdbx_description
1 polymer ?
#
loop_
_entity_poly.entity_id
_entity_poly.type
_entity_poly.pdbx_seq_one_letter_code
_entity_poly.pdbx_strand_id
1 'polypeptide(L)'
;MMKNIDIRQGRYLLFLDILGFSELVETKGTEEIYAVIDGALKAFGRWEELNGLFKTIYFSDTFLFYQEPKGYGSWAFLDVYAIGGMVLSALLAAGIPARGAISFGEFEVQLDSTGRHSVYFGKALIDAYRAEQHEKWIGITVLPSAWEPYEAEQPGVIDSFAMDKVWSKREDGVLLLNPFIKLRSWYSSHLMGEVDKPYSNWNAPEFPNDILGFKFLREQAMDYAAKNDFTSPAAIKYHTTIRFLESILGKDLYQWGADASLPGNF
;
A
#
# COMPACT_ATOMS: atom_id res chain seq x y z
N MET A 1 9.43 20.24 -15.11
CA MET A 1 8.49 20.86 -16.06
C MET A 1 7.31 19.89 -16.22
N MET A 2 6.20 20.11 -15.52
CA MET A 2 5.01 19.24 -15.63
C MET A 2 4.52 19.30 -17.08
N LYS A 3 4.58 18.17 -17.79
CA LYS A 3 3.85 18.01 -19.06
C LYS A 3 2.37 18.13 -18.74
N ASN A 4 1.67 19.07 -19.39
CA ASN A 4 0.22 19.30 -19.33
C ASN A 4 -0.55 17.98 -19.10
N ILE A 5 -0.95 17.72 -17.85
CA ILE A 5 -1.93 16.69 -17.54
C ILE A 5 -3.28 17.33 -17.88
N ASP A 6 -4.07 16.74 -18.78
CA ASP A 6 -5.47 17.17 -18.88
C ASP A 6 -6.20 16.69 -17.64
N ILE A 7 -6.22 17.55 -16.63
CA ILE A 7 -6.80 17.33 -15.31
C ILE A 7 -8.25 16.82 -15.40
N ARG A 8 -8.98 17.17 -16.48
CA ARG A 8 -10.37 16.75 -16.71
C ARG A 8 -10.51 15.29 -17.16
N GLN A 9 -9.46 14.73 -17.77
CA GLN A 9 -9.38 13.32 -18.15
C GLN A 9 -8.57 12.49 -17.15
N GLY A 10 -8.05 13.12 -16.11
CA GLY A 10 -7.25 12.47 -15.08
C GLY A 10 -8.08 11.58 -14.15
N ARG A 11 -7.45 10.54 -13.62
CA ARG A 11 -7.95 9.72 -12.50
C ARG A 11 -6.78 9.46 -11.56
N TYR A 12 -7.05 9.39 -10.26
CA TYR A 12 -6.12 8.71 -9.36
C TYR A 12 -6.13 7.22 -9.66
N LEU A 13 -4.94 6.62 -9.68
CA LEU A 13 -4.74 5.20 -9.89
C LEU A 13 -3.71 4.70 -8.90
N LEU A 14 -4.10 3.73 -8.09
CA LEU A 14 -3.22 2.86 -7.33
C LEU A 14 -2.97 1.60 -8.16
N PHE A 15 -1.71 1.38 -8.51
CA PHE A 15 -1.20 0.12 -9.06
C PHE A 15 -0.57 -0.67 -7.92
N LEU A 16 -0.90 -1.95 -7.79
CA LEU A 16 -0.34 -2.83 -6.78
C LEU A 16 -0.05 -4.20 -7.37
N ASP A 17 1.10 -4.77 -7.03
CA ASP A 17 1.59 -6.05 -7.51
C ASP A 17 1.98 -6.96 -6.34
N ILE A 18 1.55 -8.22 -6.37
CA ILE A 18 1.92 -9.22 -5.36
C ILE A 18 3.36 -9.70 -5.64
N LEU A 19 4.24 -9.46 -4.67
CA LEU A 19 5.63 -9.87 -4.78
C LEU A 19 5.79 -11.39 -4.59
N GLY A 20 6.56 -12.02 -5.48
CA GLY A 20 6.84 -13.45 -5.39
C GLY A 20 5.68 -14.33 -5.87
N PHE A 21 4.69 -13.76 -6.58
CA PHE A 21 3.55 -14.52 -7.07
C PHE A 21 3.93 -15.66 -8.01
N SER A 22 4.93 -15.49 -8.89
CA SER A 22 5.40 -16.58 -9.75
C SER A 22 5.92 -17.77 -8.94
N GLU A 23 6.74 -17.53 -7.91
CA GLU A 23 7.23 -18.58 -7.01
C GLU A 23 6.07 -19.22 -6.22
N LEU A 24 5.09 -18.42 -5.80
CA LEU A 24 3.88 -18.94 -5.16
C LEU A 24 3.12 -19.90 -6.08
N VAL A 25 2.92 -19.55 -7.34
CA VAL A 25 2.22 -20.39 -8.34
C VAL A 25 3.00 -21.66 -8.65
N GLU A 26 4.33 -21.60 -8.66
CA GLU A 26 5.19 -22.77 -8.92
C GLU A 26 5.28 -23.74 -7.74
N THR A 27 5.13 -23.25 -6.51
CA THR A 27 5.40 -24.03 -5.30
C THR A 27 4.16 -24.42 -4.49
N LYS A 28 3.04 -23.71 -4.64
CA LYS A 28 1.82 -23.92 -3.86
C LYS A 28 0.71 -24.62 -4.64
N GLY A 29 -0.19 -25.26 -3.90
CA GLY A 29 -1.40 -25.83 -4.47
C GLY A 29 -2.39 -24.75 -4.92
N THR A 30 -3.23 -25.08 -5.91
CA THR A 30 -4.24 -24.19 -6.47
C THR A 30 -5.13 -23.54 -5.41
N GLU A 31 -5.52 -24.26 -4.36
CA GLU A 31 -6.36 -23.74 -3.28
C GLU A 31 -5.66 -22.63 -2.47
N GLU A 32 -4.36 -22.74 -2.21
CA GLU A 32 -3.59 -21.70 -1.53
C GLU A 32 -3.49 -20.44 -2.39
N ILE A 33 -3.31 -20.59 -3.71
CA ILE A 33 -3.28 -19.46 -4.65
C ILE A 33 -4.63 -18.74 -4.65
N TYR A 34 -5.74 -19.48 -4.72
CA TYR A 34 -7.08 -18.89 -4.61
C TYR A 34 -7.27 -18.17 -3.27
N ALA A 35 -6.80 -18.74 -2.16
CA ALA A 35 -6.92 -18.08 -0.85
C ALA A 35 -6.17 -16.74 -0.79
N VAL A 36 -4.98 -16.65 -1.41
CA VAL A 36 -4.20 -15.41 -1.53
C VAL A 36 -4.95 -14.37 -2.35
N ILE A 37 -5.46 -14.76 -3.52
CA ILE A 37 -6.22 -13.89 -4.43
C ILE A 37 -7.51 -13.39 -3.75
N ASP A 38 -8.27 -14.30 -3.15
CA ASP A 38 -9.52 -13.97 -2.45
C ASP A 38 -9.26 -13.05 -1.26
N GLY A 39 -8.16 -13.25 -0.53
CA GLY A 39 -7.74 -12.36 0.55
C GLY A 39 -7.50 -10.93 0.05
N ALA A 40 -6.77 -10.79 -1.06
CA ALA A 40 -6.52 -9.51 -1.70
C ALA A 40 -7.81 -8.85 -2.21
N LEU A 41 -8.64 -9.60 -2.95
CA LEU A 41 -9.90 -9.11 -3.50
C LEU A 41 -10.90 -8.70 -2.42
N LYS A 42 -10.98 -9.42 -1.30
CA LYS A 42 -11.82 -9.03 -0.15
C LYS A 42 -11.40 -7.69 0.43
N ALA A 43 -10.09 -7.43 0.51
CA ALA A 43 -9.59 -6.14 0.98
C ALA A 43 -10.04 -4.99 0.06
N PHE A 44 -9.88 -5.14 -1.26
CA PHE A 44 -10.32 -4.13 -2.24
C PHE A 44 -11.84 -3.99 -2.35
N GLY A 45 -12.57 -5.10 -2.46
CA GLY A 45 -14.02 -5.12 -2.65
C GLY A 45 -14.78 -4.41 -1.53
N ARG A 46 -14.32 -4.57 -0.27
CA ARG A 46 -14.89 -3.83 0.87
C ARG A 46 -14.81 -2.31 0.66
N TRP A 47 -13.70 -1.80 0.15
CA TRP A 47 -13.52 -0.37 -0.07
C TRP A 47 -14.29 0.15 -1.28
N GLU A 48 -14.38 -0.64 -2.34
CA GLU A 48 -15.20 -0.33 -3.50
C GLU A 48 -16.68 -0.17 -3.10
N GLU A 49 -17.20 -1.05 -2.24
CA GLU A 49 -18.56 -0.96 -1.68
C GLU A 49 -18.78 0.27 -0.80
N LEU A 50 -17.79 0.65 0.03
CA LEU A 50 -17.89 1.78 0.96
C LEU A 50 -17.80 3.15 0.28
N ASN A 51 -16.93 3.30 -0.72
CA ASN A 51 -16.67 4.59 -1.36
C ASN A 51 -17.57 4.81 -2.59
N GLY A 52 -17.81 3.77 -3.41
CA GLY A 52 -18.60 3.87 -4.64
C GLY A 52 -18.02 4.77 -5.75
N LEU A 53 -17.01 5.60 -5.44
CA LEU A 53 -16.29 6.48 -6.35
C LEU A 53 -14.94 5.92 -6.79
N PHE A 54 -14.69 4.66 -6.50
CA PHE A 54 -13.52 3.94 -6.97
C PHE A 54 -13.93 2.56 -7.45
N LYS A 55 -13.15 2.02 -8.38
CA LYS A 55 -13.36 0.71 -8.97
C LYS A 55 -12.08 -0.10 -8.96
N THR A 56 -12.23 -1.42 -8.94
CA THR A 56 -11.12 -2.36 -8.95
C THR A 56 -11.03 -3.08 -10.29
N ILE A 57 -9.80 -3.25 -10.81
CA ILE A 57 -9.47 -4.20 -11.87
C ILE A 57 -8.41 -5.13 -11.31
N TYR A 58 -8.56 -6.42 -11.58
CA TYR A 58 -7.61 -7.43 -11.15
C TYR A 58 -7.24 -8.34 -12.32
N PHE A 59 -5.93 -8.64 -12.43
CA PHE A 59 -5.40 -9.59 -13.39
C PHE A 59 -4.11 -10.23 -12.84
N SER A 60 -4.11 -11.56 -12.67
CA SER A 60 -2.96 -12.35 -12.18
C SER A 60 -2.50 -11.93 -10.77
N ASP A 61 -1.44 -11.14 -10.67
CA ASP A 61 -0.80 -10.60 -9.47
C ASP A 61 -1.00 -9.09 -9.33
N THR A 62 -1.58 -8.47 -10.35
CA THR A 62 -1.77 -7.03 -10.45
C THR A 62 -3.19 -6.63 -10.07
N PHE A 63 -3.29 -5.63 -9.21
CA PHE A 63 -4.51 -4.93 -8.83
C PHE A 63 -4.40 -3.47 -9.23
N LEU A 64 -5.43 -2.96 -9.89
CA LEU A 64 -5.62 -1.54 -10.16
C LEU A 64 -6.83 -1.05 -9.38
N PHE A 65 -6.65 0.02 -8.64
CA PHE A 65 -7.73 0.71 -7.96
C PHE A 65 -7.75 2.16 -8.43
N TYR A 66 -8.86 2.60 -9.01
CA TYR A 66 -8.91 3.87 -9.72
C TYR A 66 -10.18 4.65 -9.44
N GLN A 67 -10.04 5.99 -9.44
CA GLN A 67 -11.14 6.93 -9.20
C GLN A 67 -12.15 6.91 -10.36
N GLU A 68 -13.44 6.94 -10.04
CA GLU A 68 -14.57 7.23 -10.92
C GLU A 68 -15.50 8.28 -10.25
N PRO A 69 -15.85 9.41 -10.88
CA PRO A 69 -15.67 9.75 -12.30
C PRO A 69 -14.28 10.28 -12.67
N LYS A 70 -14.02 10.45 -13.97
CA LYS A 70 -12.86 11.23 -14.46
C LYS A 70 -12.89 12.67 -13.96
N GLY A 71 -11.69 13.23 -13.85
CA GLY A 71 -11.46 14.59 -13.39
C GLY A 71 -10.68 14.60 -12.09
N TYR A 72 -9.97 15.67 -11.83
CA TYR A 72 -9.36 15.87 -10.54
C TYR A 72 -10.41 16.14 -9.46
N GLY A 73 -10.29 15.40 -8.37
CA GLY A 73 -10.95 15.70 -7.11
C GLY A 73 -9.92 15.70 -5.99
N SER A 74 -9.78 16.80 -5.27
CA SER A 74 -8.89 16.86 -4.10
C SER A 74 -9.28 15.86 -3.01
N TRP A 75 -10.57 15.55 -2.89
CA TRP A 75 -11.09 14.47 -2.03
C TRP A 75 -10.48 13.09 -2.37
N ALA A 76 -10.29 12.80 -3.66
CA ALA A 76 -9.86 11.49 -4.12
C ALA A 76 -8.38 11.21 -3.80
N PHE A 77 -7.56 12.24 -3.59
CA PHE A 77 -6.16 12.07 -3.20
C PHE A 77 -6.02 11.40 -1.83
N LEU A 78 -6.74 11.92 -0.83
CA LEU A 78 -6.70 11.36 0.52
C LEU A 78 -7.34 9.97 0.57
N ASP A 79 -8.41 9.75 -0.19
CA ASP A 79 -9.06 8.45 -0.28
C ASP A 79 -8.14 7.38 -0.88
N VAL A 80 -7.51 7.66 -2.04
CA VAL A 80 -6.63 6.67 -2.68
C VAL A 80 -5.42 6.34 -1.82
N TYR A 81 -4.89 7.32 -1.10
CA TYR A 81 -3.81 7.12 -0.13
C TYR A 81 -4.27 6.24 1.04
N ALA A 82 -5.41 6.56 1.66
CA ALA A 82 -5.93 5.83 2.81
C ALA A 82 -6.25 4.38 2.44
N ILE A 83 -6.91 4.18 1.30
CA ILE A 83 -7.24 2.85 0.76
C ILE A 83 -5.97 2.07 0.46
N GLY A 84 -4.98 2.70 -0.20
CA GLY A 84 -3.69 2.05 -0.47
C GLY A 84 -2.99 1.58 0.79
N GLY A 85 -2.89 2.43 1.82
CA GLY A 85 -2.30 2.06 3.11
C GLY A 85 -3.04 0.91 3.79
N MET A 86 -4.38 0.94 3.79
CA MET A 86 -5.19 -0.09 4.44
C MET A 86 -5.15 -1.42 3.69
N VAL A 87 -5.21 -1.41 2.35
CA VAL A 87 -5.09 -2.62 1.53
C VAL A 87 -3.71 -3.25 1.71
N LEU A 88 -2.64 -2.45 1.66
CA LEU A 88 -1.29 -2.95 1.88
C LEU A 88 -1.14 -3.55 3.28
N SER A 89 -1.65 -2.89 4.32
CA SER A 89 -1.63 -3.44 5.68
C SER A 89 -2.40 -4.77 5.76
N ALA A 90 -3.58 -4.87 5.13
CA ALA A 90 -4.36 -6.10 5.09
C ALA A 90 -3.63 -7.26 4.40
N LEU A 91 -3.00 -6.99 3.25
CA LEU A 91 -2.19 -7.98 2.54
C LEU A 91 -1.00 -8.45 3.39
N LEU A 92 -0.27 -7.52 3.99
CA LEU A 92 0.87 -7.83 4.86
C LEU A 92 0.43 -8.63 6.09
N ALA A 93 -0.70 -8.30 6.71
CA ALA A 93 -1.27 -9.04 7.83
C ALA A 93 -1.66 -10.48 7.44
N ALA A 94 -2.01 -10.71 6.17
CA ALA A 94 -2.23 -12.03 5.60
C ALA A 94 -0.94 -12.73 5.11
N GLY A 95 0.23 -12.12 5.32
CA GLY A 95 1.52 -12.66 4.88
C GLY A 95 1.78 -12.51 3.37
N ILE A 96 1.07 -11.61 2.70
CA ILE A 96 1.18 -11.36 1.26
C ILE A 96 1.96 -10.06 1.06
N PRO A 97 3.23 -10.12 0.63
CA PRO A 97 4.00 -8.91 0.33
C PRO A 97 3.51 -8.31 -0.99
N ALA A 98 3.29 -6.99 -1.01
CA ALA A 98 2.88 -6.28 -2.20
C ALA A 98 3.65 -4.96 -2.37
N ARG A 99 3.80 -4.52 -3.62
CA ARG A 99 4.48 -3.28 -3.97
C ARG A 99 3.65 -2.50 -4.96
N GLY A 100 3.63 -1.18 -4.84
CA GLY A 100 2.75 -0.36 -5.66
C GLY A 100 3.14 1.09 -5.78
N ALA A 101 2.34 1.79 -6.58
CA ALA A 101 2.48 3.21 -6.79
C ALA A 101 1.11 3.87 -7.01
N ILE A 102 0.94 5.06 -6.44
CA ILE A 102 -0.19 5.96 -6.68
C ILE A 102 0.26 7.04 -7.65
N SER A 103 -0.51 7.21 -8.72
CA SER A 103 -0.30 8.23 -9.74
C SER A 103 -1.61 8.96 -10.03
N PHE A 104 -1.50 10.14 -10.64
CA PHE A 104 -2.64 10.83 -11.24
C PHE A 104 -2.33 11.19 -12.68
N GLY A 105 -3.30 10.99 -13.56
CA GLY A 105 -3.19 11.28 -14.99
C GLY A 105 -4.26 10.59 -15.80
N GLU A 106 -4.19 10.72 -17.12
CA GLU A 106 -5.12 10.06 -18.03
C GLU A 106 -5.15 8.55 -17.77
N PHE A 107 -6.37 8.02 -17.61
CA PHE A 107 -6.63 6.59 -17.51
C PHE A 107 -7.99 6.27 -18.13
N GLU A 108 -7.95 5.48 -19.20
CA GLU A 108 -9.10 5.02 -19.94
C GLU A 108 -9.46 3.60 -19.51
N VAL A 109 -10.75 3.39 -19.30
CA VAL A 109 -11.37 2.10 -19.03
C VAL A 109 -12.58 1.98 -19.92
N GLN A 110 -12.47 1.24 -21.02
CA GLN A 110 -13.54 1.07 -21.99
C GLN A 110 -13.57 -0.37 -22.51
N LEU A 111 -14.72 -0.78 -23.06
CA LEU A 111 -14.76 -1.99 -23.87
C LEU A 111 -14.20 -1.68 -25.26
N ASP A 112 -13.62 -2.69 -25.91
CA ASP A 112 -13.25 -2.61 -27.32
C ASP A 112 -14.47 -2.37 -28.21
N SER A 113 -14.24 -2.11 -29.50
CA SER A 113 -15.33 -1.85 -30.46
C SER A 113 -16.32 -3.01 -30.60
N THR A 114 -15.92 -4.24 -30.20
CA THR A 114 -16.80 -5.42 -30.20
C THR A 114 -17.58 -5.61 -28.90
N GLY A 115 -17.28 -4.83 -27.85
CA GLY A 115 -17.90 -4.96 -26.54
C GLY A 115 -17.46 -6.20 -25.75
N ARG A 116 -16.43 -6.93 -26.21
CA ARG A 116 -16.03 -8.23 -25.66
C ARG A 116 -14.81 -8.16 -24.76
N HIS A 117 -13.93 -7.18 -24.98
CA HIS A 117 -12.68 -7.08 -24.26
C HIS A 117 -12.61 -5.74 -23.54
N SER A 118 -12.32 -5.77 -22.24
CA SER A 118 -11.98 -4.55 -21.52
C SER A 118 -10.58 -4.09 -21.90
N VAL A 119 -10.45 -2.81 -22.21
CA VAL A 119 -9.22 -2.16 -22.65
C VAL A 119 -8.89 -1.04 -21.66
N TYR A 120 -7.69 -1.13 -21.11
CA TYR A 120 -7.19 -0.22 -20.07
C TYR A 120 -5.86 0.36 -20.51
N PHE A 121 -5.76 1.68 -20.59
CA PHE A 121 -4.52 2.35 -20.94
C PHE A 121 -4.52 3.79 -20.45
N GLY A 122 -3.35 4.39 -20.35
CA GLY A 122 -3.21 5.78 -19.97
C GLY A 122 -1.89 6.06 -19.28
N LYS A 123 -1.59 7.35 -19.16
CA LYS A 123 -0.34 7.80 -18.55
C LYS A 123 -0.25 7.43 -17.07
N ALA A 124 -1.35 7.50 -16.32
CA ALA A 124 -1.37 7.12 -14.91
C ALA A 124 -0.93 5.65 -14.73
N LEU A 125 -1.49 4.73 -15.53
CA LEU A 125 -1.11 3.32 -15.50
C LEU A 125 0.38 3.11 -15.82
N ILE A 126 0.88 3.76 -16.88
CA ILE A 126 2.29 3.63 -17.29
C ILE A 126 3.24 4.15 -16.20
N ASP A 127 2.93 5.32 -15.63
CA ASP A 127 3.77 5.97 -14.63
C ASP A 127 3.78 5.14 -13.33
N ALA A 128 2.63 4.65 -12.88
CA ALA A 128 2.53 3.79 -11.70
C ALA A 128 3.24 2.44 -11.88
N TYR A 129 3.05 1.77 -13.03
CA TYR A 129 3.74 0.52 -13.33
C TYR A 129 5.26 0.69 -13.33
N ARG A 130 5.78 1.74 -13.98
CA ARG A 130 7.23 2.00 -14.02
C ARG A 130 7.80 2.32 -12.64
N ALA A 131 7.06 3.09 -11.83
CA ALA A 131 7.46 3.41 -10.47
C ALA A 131 7.54 2.15 -9.61
N GLU A 132 6.49 1.33 -9.62
CA GLU A 132 6.46 0.05 -8.90
C GLU A 132 7.68 -0.83 -9.23
N GLN A 133 8.04 -0.97 -10.51
CA GLN A 133 9.18 -1.77 -10.95
C GLN A 133 10.53 -1.24 -10.44
N HIS A 134 10.66 0.07 -10.26
CA HIS A 134 11.90 0.73 -9.83
C HIS A 134 12.15 0.60 -8.32
N GLU A 135 11.08 0.47 -7.53
CA GLU A 135 11.17 0.51 -6.07
C GLU A 135 11.81 -0.75 -5.48
N LYS A 136 12.71 -0.61 -4.52
CA LYS A 136 13.44 -1.74 -3.91
C LYS A 136 12.96 -2.05 -2.49
N TRP A 137 11.70 -1.76 -2.19
CA TRP A 137 11.07 -1.98 -0.90
C TRP A 137 9.65 -2.49 -1.07
N ILE A 138 9.04 -2.98 0.01
CA ILE A 138 7.67 -3.47 0.07
C ILE A 138 6.81 -2.33 0.58
N GLY A 139 6.07 -1.72 -0.33
CA GLY A 139 5.09 -0.71 0.03
C GLY A 139 4.59 0.08 -1.16
N ILE A 140 3.93 1.20 -0.86
CA ILE A 140 3.31 2.07 -1.86
C ILE A 140 4.05 3.39 -1.93
N THR A 141 4.43 3.78 -3.14
CA THR A 141 4.95 5.11 -3.44
C THR A 141 3.86 6.03 -3.96
N VAL A 142 3.94 7.33 -3.67
CA VAL A 142 3.02 8.33 -4.23
C VAL A 142 3.83 9.26 -5.13
N LEU A 143 3.50 9.26 -6.41
CA LEU A 143 4.21 10.04 -7.41
C LEU A 143 3.86 11.53 -7.31
N PRO A 144 4.79 12.43 -7.73
CA PRO A 144 4.51 13.86 -7.81
C PRO A 144 3.23 14.20 -8.57
N SER A 145 2.92 13.45 -9.64
CA SER A 145 1.69 13.66 -10.40
C SER A 145 0.42 13.56 -9.55
N ALA A 146 0.43 12.72 -8.50
CA ALA A 146 -0.69 12.55 -7.59
C ALA A 146 -0.75 13.63 -6.51
N TRP A 147 0.36 13.95 -5.84
CA TRP A 147 0.31 14.85 -4.68
C TRP A 147 0.50 16.33 -5.02
N GLU A 148 1.23 16.68 -6.10
CA GLU A 148 1.51 18.08 -6.45
C GLU A 148 0.24 18.90 -6.71
N PRO A 149 -0.79 18.39 -7.42
CA PRO A 149 -2.03 19.15 -7.60
C PRO A 149 -2.78 19.38 -6.29
N TYR A 150 -2.73 18.42 -5.36
CA TYR A 150 -3.32 18.55 -4.03
C TYR A 150 -2.61 19.60 -3.17
N GLU A 151 -1.27 19.57 -3.16
CA GLU A 151 -0.45 20.59 -2.48
C GLU A 151 -0.65 21.99 -3.08
N ALA A 152 -0.86 22.10 -4.39
CA ALA A 152 -1.13 23.38 -5.04
C ALA A 152 -2.46 24.01 -4.60
N GLU A 153 -3.49 23.19 -4.33
CA GLU A 153 -4.76 23.65 -3.76
C GLU A 153 -4.71 23.86 -2.24
N GLN A 154 -3.89 23.06 -1.54
CA GLN A 154 -3.76 23.06 -0.08
C GLN A 154 -2.29 23.13 0.37
N PRO A 155 -1.64 24.30 0.25
CA PRO A 155 -0.21 24.43 0.55
C PRO A 155 0.12 24.08 2.01
N GLY A 156 1.18 23.31 2.21
CA GLY A 156 1.72 22.87 3.49
C GLY A 156 1.15 21.55 4.01
N VAL A 157 0.10 21.00 3.40
CA VAL A 157 -0.51 19.75 3.89
C VAL A 157 0.42 18.56 3.70
N ILE A 158 1.13 18.48 2.58
CA ILE A 158 2.02 17.35 2.32
C ILE A 158 3.18 17.29 3.33
N ASP A 159 3.74 18.45 3.67
CA ASP A 159 4.81 18.54 4.65
C ASP A 159 4.29 18.32 6.08
N SER A 160 3.09 18.81 6.41
CA SER A 160 2.43 18.52 7.70
C SER A 160 2.23 17.01 7.89
N PHE A 161 1.75 16.31 6.88
CA PHE A 161 1.55 14.86 6.96
C PHE A 161 2.87 14.10 7.05
N ALA A 162 3.93 14.61 6.42
CA ALA A 162 5.28 14.06 6.59
C ALA A 162 5.79 14.23 8.03
N MET A 163 5.53 15.38 8.66
CA MET A 163 5.84 15.60 10.09
C MET A 163 5.08 14.62 10.99
N ASP A 164 3.82 14.32 10.64
CA ASP A 164 2.98 13.32 11.30
C ASP A 164 3.29 11.86 10.95
N LYS A 165 4.37 11.62 10.20
CA LYS A 165 4.85 10.27 9.83
C LYS A 165 3.84 9.46 9.00
N VAL A 166 2.98 10.16 8.25
CA VAL A 166 2.07 9.56 7.28
C VAL A 166 2.84 9.05 6.05
N TRP A 167 3.91 9.76 5.68
CA TRP A 167 4.88 9.34 4.67
C TRP A 167 6.25 9.98 4.92
N SER A 168 7.27 9.45 4.25
CA SER A 168 8.56 10.13 4.08
C SER A 168 8.69 10.67 2.67
N LYS A 169 9.14 11.91 2.51
CA LYS A 169 9.41 12.53 1.20
C LYS A 169 10.85 12.29 0.80
N ARG A 170 11.08 11.73 -0.39
CA ARG A 170 12.40 11.57 -1.01
C ARG A 170 12.85 12.84 -1.72
N GLU A 171 14.15 12.94 -1.99
CA GLU A 171 14.74 14.07 -2.72
C GLU A 171 14.19 14.24 -4.14
N ASP A 172 13.75 13.15 -4.78
CA ASP A 172 13.13 13.16 -6.11
C ASP A 172 11.62 13.49 -6.09
N GLY A 173 11.08 13.87 -4.93
CA GLY A 173 9.69 14.26 -4.76
C GLY A 173 8.72 13.08 -4.61
N VAL A 174 9.18 11.83 -4.64
CA VAL A 174 8.33 10.66 -4.37
C VAL A 174 8.05 10.56 -2.87
N LEU A 175 6.79 10.31 -2.51
CA LEU A 175 6.41 10.03 -1.11
C LEU A 175 6.41 8.52 -0.87
N LEU A 176 6.99 8.07 0.23
CA LEU A 176 6.97 6.69 0.70
C LEU A 176 5.90 6.56 1.77
N LEU A 177 4.81 5.87 1.47
CA LEU A 177 3.66 5.72 2.35
C LEU A 177 4.02 4.91 3.60
N ASN A 178 3.58 5.36 4.78
CA ASN A 178 3.60 4.55 5.99
C ASN A 178 2.39 3.60 6.01
N PRO A 179 2.55 2.27 5.87
CA PRO A 179 1.41 1.36 5.87
C PRO A 179 0.80 1.15 7.26
N PHE A 180 1.53 1.48 8.33
CA PHE A 180 1.18 1.13 9.71
C PHE A 180 0.74 2.32 10.55
N ILE A 181 -0.15 3.13 10.01
CA ILE A 181 -0.64 4.34 10.70
C ILE A 181 -1.48 3.97 11.92
N LYS A 182 -2.19 2.84 11.91
CA LYS A 182 -2.95 2.42 13.09
C LYS A 182 -2.05 1.88 14.18
N LEU A 183 -0.87 1.35 13.85
CA LEU A 183 0.14 1.00 14.84
C LEU A 183 0.47 2.19 15.75
N ARG A 184 0.52 3.41 15.20
CA ARG A 184 0.68 4.66 15.98
C ARG A 184 -0.51 4.92 16.91
N SER A 185 -1.74 4.72 16.43
CA SER A 185 -2.94 4.87 17.25
C SER A 185 -2.96 3.86 18.39
N TRP A 186 -2.63 2.60 18.12
CA TRP A 186 -2.58 1.55 19.13
C TRP A 186 -1.49 1.80 20.17
N TYR A 187 -0.32 2.30 19.73
CA TYR A 187 0.74 2.70 20.66
C TYR A 187 0.30 3.86 21.55
N SER A 188 -0.38 4.86 21.00
CA SER A 188 -0.94 5.97 21.78
C SER A 188 -1.91 5.44 22.85
N SER A 189 -2.84 4.56 22.48
CA SER A 189 -3.77 3.94 23.42
C SER A 189 -3.06 3.02 24.44
N HIS A 190 -1.99 2.33 24.06
CA HIS A 190 -1.16 1.57 24.98
C HIS A 190 -0.49 2.46 26.04
N LEU A 191 0.04 3.62 25.65
CA LEU A 191 0.61 4.59 26.58
C LEU A 191 -0.43 5.13 27.57
N MET A 192 -1.71 5.14 27.18
CA MET A 192 -2.85 5.52 28.02
C MET A 192 -3.39 4.36 28.88
N GLY A 193 -2.90 3.13 28.69
CA GLY A 193 -3.41 1.93 29.36
C GLY A 193 -4.77 1.46 28.83
N GLU A 194 -5.13 1.84 27.61
CA GLU A 194 -6.46 1.60 27.00
C GLU A 194 -6.49 0.43 26.00
N VAL A 195 -5.41 -0.35 25.90
CA VAL A 195 -5.36 -1.54 25.03
C VAL A 195 -4.98 -2.77 25.83
N ASP A 196 -5.98 -3.60 26.10
CA ASP A 196 -5.79 -4.89 26.77
C ASP A 196 -5.51 -6.02 25.77
N LYS A 197 -4.66 -6.96 26.20
CA LYS A 197 -4.37 -8.20 25.48
C LYS A 197 -5.50 -9.23 25.69
N PRO A 198 -5.70 -10.18 24.76
CA PRO A 198 -4.95 -10.34 23.51
C PRO A 198 -5.37 -9.35 22.43
N TYR A 199 -4.42 -8.94 21.60
CA TYR A 199 -4.62 -8.01 20.48
C TYR A 199 -5.59 -8.54 19.42
N SER A 200 -5.81 -9.86 19.38
CA SER A 200 -6.81 -10.52 18.54
C SER A 200 -8.24 -10.04 18.83
N ASN A 201 -8.55 -9.60 20.05
CA ASN A 201 -9.85 -9.06 20.43
C ASN A 201 -10.20 -7.73 19.73
N TRP A 202 -9.19 -7.05 19.18
CA TRP A 202 -9.33 -5.76 18.50
C TRP A 202 -9.28 -5.89 16.98
N ASN A 203 -9.28 -7.11 16.46
CA ASN A 203 -9.39 -7.38 15.02
C ASN A 203 -10.78 -6.99 14.53
N ALA A 204 -10.90 -5.82 13.89
CA ALA A 204 -12.12 -5.45 13.19
C ALA A 204 -11.96 -5.73 11.69
N PRO A 205 -13.00 -6.22 11.00
CA PRO A 205 -12.96 -6.39 9.55
C PRO A 205 -12.63 -5.09 8.78
N GLU A 206 -13.03 -3.93 9.32
CA GLU A 206 -12.73 -2.58 8.80
C GLU A 206 -11.25 -2.17 9.01
N PHE A 207 -10.59 -2.82 9.98
CA PHE A 207 -9.31 -2.37 10.51
C PHE A 207 -8.31 -3.54 10.54
N PRO A 208 -7.54 -3.73 9.45
CA PRO A 208 -6.51 -4.76 9.43
C PRO A 208 -5.53 -4.58 10.60
N ASN A 209 -5.08 -5.70 11.15
CA ASN A 209 -4.19 -5.72 12.29
C ASN A 209 -2.77 -5.36 11.83
N ASP A 210 -2.43 -4.08 11.90
CA ASP A 210 -1.10 -3.55 11.56
C ASP A 210 0.03 -4.29 12.32
N ILE A 211 -0.23 -4.85 13.52
CA ILE A 211 0.76 -5.62 14.25
C ILE A 211 1.12 -6.90 13.49
N LEU A 212 0.16 -7.58 12.88
CA LEU A 212 0.42 -8.80 12.10
C LEU A 212 1.22 -8.48 10.83
N GLY A 213 0.88 -7.41 10.12
CA GLY A 213 1.64 -6.98 8.94
C GLY A 213 3.07 -6.55 9.29
N PHE A 214 3.22 -5.82 10.40
CA PHE A 214 4.52 -5.44 10.94
C PHE A 214 5.35 -6.66 11.37
N LYS A 215 4.73 -7.62 12.06
CA LYS A 215 5.33 -8.90 12.45
C LYS A 215 5.86 -9.65 11.24
N PHE A 216 5.01 -9.82 10.21
CA PHE A 216 5.36 -10.52 8.98
C PHE A 216 6.63 -9.95 8.33
N LEU A 217 6.67 -8.63 8.12
CA LEU A 217 7.84 -7.98 7.51
C LEU A 217 9.12 -8.19 8.33
N ARG A 218 9.03 -8.12 9.67
CA ARG A 218 10.17 -8.31 10.56
C ARG A 218 10.67 -9.74 10.56
N GLU A 219 9.77 -10.71 10.68
CA GLU A 219 10.12 -12.14 10.67
C GLU A 219 10.77 -12.51 9.33
N GLN A 220 10.23 -12.06 8.19
CA GLN A 220 10.86 -12.31 6.89
C GLN A 220 12.25 -11.67 6.77
N ALA A 221 12.43 -10.43 7.22
CA ALA A 221 13.76 -9.81 7.23
C ALA A 221 14.74 -10.57 8.14
N MET A 222 14.30 -11.02 9.31
CA MET A 222 15.10 -11.83 10.23
C MET A 222 15.46 -13.18 9.63
N ASP A 223 14.53 -13.84 8.92
CA ASP A 223 14.76 -15.12 8.25
C ASP A 223 15.82 -15.00 7.15
N TYR A 224 15.79 -13.93 6.35
CA TYR A 224 16.85 -13.64 5.38
C TYR A 224 18.19 -13.36 6.07
N ALA A 225 18.20 -12.56 7.14
CA ALA A 225 19.42 -12.28 7.90
C ALA A 225 20.03 -13.54 8.53
N ALA A 226 19.21 -14.43 9.09
CA ALA A 226 19.66 -15.70 9.67
C ALA A 226 20.33 -16.64 8.64
N LYS A 227 19.92 -16.52 7.37
CA LYS A 227 20.52 -17.22 6.22
C LYS A 227 21.74 -16.49 5.64
N ASN A 228 22.17 -15.38 6.25
CA ASN A 228 23.18 -14.45 5.72
C ASN A 228 22.83 -13.90 4.32
N ASP A 229 21.56 -13.84 3.97
CA ASP A 229 21.10 -13.26 2.70
C ASP A 229 20.72 -11.79 2.90
N PHE A 230 21.56 -10.91 2.37
CA PHE A 230 21.36 -9.46 2.38
C PHE A 230 21.34 -8.86 0.96
N THR A 231 21.51 -9.69 -0.06
CA THR A 231 21.79 -9.24 -1.42
C THR A 231 20.86 -9.81 -2.46
N SER A 232 20.10 -10.87 -2.16
CA SER A 232 19.08 -11.35 -3.10
C SER A 232 18.03 -10.26 -3.34
N PRO A 233 17.41 -10.22 -4.54
CA PRO A 233 16.38 -9.23 -4.83
C PRO A 233 15.23 -9.21 -3.83
N ALA A 234 14.88 -10.38 -3.25
CA ALA A 234 13.85 -10.47 -2.22
C ALA A 234 14.37 -9.95 -0.86
N ALA A 235 15.55 -10.37 -0.40
CA ALA A 235 16.13 -9.91 0.85
C ALA A 235 16.31 -8.39 0.88
N ILE A 236 16.78 -7.79 -0.21
CA ILE A 236 16.92 -6.33 -0.33
C ILE A 236 15.58 -5.62 -0.04
N LYS A 237 14.46 -6.14 -0.56
CA LYS A 237 13.14 -5.54 -0.34
C LYS A 237 12.75 -5.55 1.13
N TYR A 238 12.88 -6.67 1.81
CA TYR A 238 12.55 -6.77 3.25
C TYR A 238 13.47 -5.89 4.10
N HIS A 239 14.79 -5.96 3.90
CA HIS A 239 15.75 -5.15 4.67
C HIS A 239 15.57 -3.64 4.45
N THR A 240 15.31 -3.23 3.21
CA THR A 240 15.03 -1.81 2.89
C THR A 240 13.73 -1.36 3.55
N THR A 241 12.71 -2.21 3.54
CA THR A 241 11.43 -1.93 4.20
C THR A 241 11.60 -1.78 5.71
N ILE A 242 12.35 -2.67 6.36
CA ILE A 242 12.62 -2.57 7.81
C ILE A 242 13.34 -1.27 8.16
N ARG A 243 14.37 -0.87 7.39
CA ARG A 243 15.05 0.42 7.62
C ARG A 243 14.11 1.61 7.48
N PHE A 244 13.22 1.57 6.49
CA PHE A 244 12.19 2.60 6.33
C PHE A 244 11.27 2.65 7.56
N LEU A 245 10.80 1.50 8.04
CA LEU A 245 9.92 1.40 9.21
C LEU A 245 10.60 1.89 10.49
N GLU A 246 11.85 1.51 10.73
CA GLU A 246 12.65 2.01 11.87
C GLU A 246 12.75 3.53 11.85
N SER A 247 12.95 4.11 10.66
CA SER A 247 13.06 5.57 10.49
C SER A 247 11.73 6.29 10.67
N ILE A 248 10.64 5.78 10.09
CA ILE A 248 9.35 6.50 10.06
C ILE A 248 8.57 6.34 11.36
N LEU A 249 8.61 5.17 11.99
CA LEU A 249 7.94 4.90 13.27
C LEU A 249 8.72 5.48 14.44
N GLY A 250 10.05 5.56 14.33
CA GLY A 250 10.93 5.93 15.43
C GLY A 250 11.12 4.78 16.43
N LYS A 251 12.13 4.94 17.30
CA LYS A 251 12.64 3.86 18.15
C LYS A 251 11.58 3.25 19.07
N ASP A 252 10.79 4.08 19.76
CA ASP A 252 9.90 3.61 20.81
C ASP A 252 8.68 2.88 20.23
N LEU A 253 8.05 3.46 19.21
CA LEU A 253 6.93 2.82 18.50
C LEU A 253 7.37 1.54 17.79
N TYR A 254 8.54 1.54 17.14
CA TYR A 254 9.07 0.35 16.49
C TYR A 254 9.35 -0.78 17.49
N GLN A 255 9.97 -0.46 18.64
CA GLN A 255 10.21 -1.44 19.70
C GLN A 255 8.90 -1.93 20.32
N TRP A 256 7.95 -1.05 20.58
CA TRP A 256 6.64 -1.46 21.08
C TRP A 256 5.93 -2.37 20.08
N GLY A 257 5.92 -2.05 18.79
CA GLY A 257 5.35 -2.91 17.76
C GLY A 257 6.02 -4.29 17.74
N ALA A 258 7.33 -4.32 18.00
CA ALA A 258 8.09 -5.56 18.09
C ALA A 258 7.64 -6.41 19.28
N ASP A 259 7.52 -5.81 20.45
CA ASP A 259 7.09 -6.49 21.67
C ASP A 259 5.62 -6.90 21.56
N ALA A 260 4.79 -6.07 20.92
CA ALA A 260 3.38 -6.32 20.68
C ALA A 260 3.15 -7.51 19.73
N SER A 261 4.08 -7.74 18.80
CA SER A 261 4.02 -8.87 17.86
C SER A 261 4.36 -10.24 18.46
N LEU A 262 4.77 -10.31 19.73
CA LEU A 262 5.13 -11.58 20.37
C LEU A 262 3.93 -12.54 20.50
N PRO A 263 4.13 -13.87 20.35
CA PRO A 263 3.04 -14.85 20.37
C PRO A 263 2.14 -14.79 21.61
N GLY A 264 2.68 -14.44 22.78
CA GLY A 264 1.92 -14.34 24.02
C GLY A 264 0.91 -13.19 24.10
N ASN A 265 0.81 -12.37 23.05
CA ASN A 265 -0.11 -11.23 22.99
C ASN A 265 -1.34 -11.46 22.09
N PHE A 266 -1.47 -12.61 21.45
CA PHE A 266 -2.55 -12.93 20.49
C PHE A 266 -3.47 -14.04 20.98
#